data_AF-A0A540MIZ2-F1
#
_entry.id   AF-A0A540MIZ2-F1
#
_cell.length_a   1.000
_cell.length_b   1.000
_cell.length_c   1.000
_cell.angle_alpha   90.00
_cell.angle_beta   90.00
_cell.angle_gamma   90.00
#
_symmetry.space_group_name_H-M   'P 1'
#
loop_
_entity.id
_entity.type
_entity.pdbx_description
1 polymer ?
#
loop_
_entity_poly.entity_id
_entity_poly.type
_entity_poly.pdbx_seq_one_letter_code
_entity_poly.pdbx_strand_id
1 'polypeptide(L)'
;MPSDLGWAWLPNHLLDSILEKLIPISDHIRFSAVCKHWKSVALHHKQQRVKSPHNQLPMLMIPTKHNSGERRGLYGVTQRKPYNFELYVPYKKRCCGSAHGWLACADDNLAITLLNPFTGRTIRLPPVTEVPPQTETFSCDYYINKLVLVSK
;
A
#
# COMPACT_ATOMS: atom_id res chain seq x y z
N MET A 1 -41.40 3.24 -23.22
CA MET A 1 -40.23 2.34 -23.24
C MET A 1 -39.44 2.60 -21.98
N PRO A 2 -39.47 1.75 -20.93
CA PRO A 2 -38.71 2.10 -19.74
C PRO A 2 -37.22 1.77 -19.96
N SER A 3 -36.43 2.81 -19.71
CA SER A 3 -35.08 2.82 -19.16
C SER A 3 -33.95 2.24 -20.01
N ASP A 4 -33.11 3.15 -20.52
CA ASP A 4 -31.66 2.99 -20.53
C ASP A 4 -31.20 2.28 -19.24
N LEU A 5 -30.96 0.98 -19.31
CA LEU A 5 -30.28 0.23 -18.27
C LEU A 5 -28.82 0.67 -18.31
N GLY A 6 -28.54 1.82 -17.68
CA GLY A 6 -27.20 2.40 -17.65
C GLY A 6 -26.20 1.44 -17.02
N TRP A 7 -24.93 1.58 -17.41
CA TRP A 7 -23.78 0.79 -16.92
C TRP A 7 -23.68 0.66 -15.39
N ALA A 8 -24.32 1.56 -14.64
CA ALA A 8 -24.43 1.50 -13.18
C ALA A 8 -25.15 0.23 -12.66
N TRP A 9 -26.02 -0.40 -13.46
CA TRP A 9 -26.86 -1.54 -13.08
C TRP A 9 -26.34 -2.89 -13.59
N LEU A 10 -25.12 -2.92 -14.10
CA LEU A 10 -24.54 -4.15 -14.63
C LEU A 10 -24.49 -5.25 -13.54
N PRO A 11 -24.92 -6.49 -13.85
CA PRO A 11 -24.81 -7.62 -12.94
C PRO A 11 -23.36 -7.88 -12.46
N ASN A 12 -23.21 -8.36 -11.22
CA ASN A 12 -21.90 -8.58 -10.60
C ASN A 12 -20.97 -9.46 -11.44
N HIS A 13 -21.49 -10.54 -12.04
CA HIS A 13 -20.67 -11.47 -12.83
C HIS A 13 -20.00 -10.80 -14.06
N LEU A 14 -20.66 -9.80 -14.66
CA LEU A 14 -20.07 -9.02 -15.76
C LEU A 14 -19.02 -8.03 -15.25
N LEU A 15 -19.29 -7.40 -14.10
CA LEU A 15 -18.34 -6.52 -13.41
C LEU A 15 -17.07 -7.29 -12.98
N ASP A 16 -17.23 -8.50 -12.48
CA ASP A 16 -16.13 -9.41 -12.14
C ASP A 16 -15.32 -9.78 -13.39
N SER A 17 -15.99 -10.13 -14.50
CA SER A 17 -15.33 -10.43 -15.78
C SER A 17 -14.52 -9.24 -16.33
N ILE A 18 -14.97 -8.01 -16.10
CA ILE A 18 -14.21 -6.79 -16.43
C ILE A 18 -13.00 -6.68 -15.51
N LEU A 19 -13.17 -6.84 -14.19
CA LEU A 19 -12.11 -6.77 -13.19
C LEU A 19 -10.99 -7.78 -13.43
N GLU A 20 -11.31 -8.98 -13.89
CA GLU A 20 -10.33 -10.01 -14.25
C GLU A 20 -9.38 -9.52 -15.36
N LYS A 21 -9.91 -8.78 -16.34
CA LYS A 21 -9.16 -8.24 -17.48
C LYS A 21 -8.35 -6.98 -17.15
N LEU A 22 -8.67 -6.29 -16.05
CA LEU A 22 -7.91 -5.12 -15.61
C LEU A 22 -6.59 -5.56 -14.96
N ILE A 23 -5.48 -5.42 -15.67
CA ILE A 23 -4.14 -5.79 -15.16
C ILE A 23 -3.62 -4.73 -14.17
N PRO A 24 -3.58 -3.42 -14.51
CA PRO A 24 -2.98 -2.42 -13.65
C PRO A 24 -3.87 -2.08 -12.45
N ILE A 25 -3.28 -1.95 -11.26
CA ILE A 25 -4.01 -1.54 -10.06
C ILE A 25 -4.66 -0.15 -10.19
N SER A 26 -4.11 0.72 -11.03
CA SER A 26 -4.72 2.03 -11.34
C SER A 26 -6.10 1.90 -11.97
N ASP A 27 -6.31 0.87 -12.79
CA ASP A 27 -7.59 0.67 -13.47
C ASP A 27 -8.63 0.08 -12.51
N HIS A 28 -8.20 -0.73 -11.55
CA HIS A 28 -9.04 -1.14 -10.42
C HIS A 28 -9.52 0.04 -9.58
N ILE A 29 -8.63 0.99 -9.30
CA ILE A 29 -8.98 2.20 -8.55
C ILE A 29 -10.03 3.00 -9.34
N ARG A 30 -9.81 3.22 -10.64
CA ARG A 30 -10.77 3.92 -11.52
C ARG A 30 -12.12 3.20 -11.60
N PHE A 31 -12.10 1.88 -11.74
CA PHE A 31 -13.30 1.04 -11.71
C PHE A 31 -14.08 1.24 -10.40
N SER A 32 -13.39 1.22 -9.26
CA SER A 32 -14.02 1.42 -7.94
C SER A 32 -14.54 2.85 -7.71
N ALA A 33 -14.16 3.80 -8.56
CA ALA A 33 -14.57 5.20 -8.45
C ALA A 33 -15.84 5.52 -9.25
N VAL A 34 -16.39 4.57 -10.04
CA VAL A 34 -17.58 4.79 -10.86
C VAL A 34 -18.82 5.05 -10.00
N CYS A 35 -19.17 4.12 -9.11
CA CYS A 35 -20.28 4.27 -8.17
C CYS A 35 -20.12 3.33 -6.96
N LYS A 36 -21.01 3.44 -5.97
CA LYS A 36 -20.99 2.60 -4.75
C LYS A 36 -21.09 1.10 -5.07
N HIS A 37 -21.89 0.73 -6.09
CA HIS A 37 -22.07 -0.66 -6.53
C HIS A 37 -20.75 -1.24 -7.07
N TRP A 38 -20.13 -0.56 -8.03
CA TRP A 38 -18.85 -0.97 -8.61
C TRP A 38 -17.72 -1.00 -7.57
N LYS A 39 -17.71 -0.04 -6.63
CA LYS A 39 -16.79 -0.04 -5.49
C LYS A 39 -16.94 -1.30 -4.63
N SER A 40 -18.18 -1.71 -4.35
CA SER A 40 -18.47 -2.91 -3.56
C SER A 40 -17.92 -4.17 -4.23
N VAL A 41 -18.21 -4.34 -5.53
CA VAL A 41 -17.71 -5.47 -6.32
C VAL A 41 -16.18 -5.50 -6.37
N ALA A 42 -15.54 -4.35 -6.62
CA ALA A 42 -14.08 -4.25 -6.63
C ALA A 42 -13.44 -4.63 -5.29
N LEU A 43 -14.06 -4.25 -4.16
CA LEU A 43 -13.57 -4.62 -2.82
C LEU A 43 -13.69 -6.12 -2.54
N HIS A 44 -14.79 -6.74 -2.97
CA HIS A 44 -14.98 -8.19 -2.87
C HIS A 44 -13.93 -8.94 -3.72
N HIS A 45 -13.75 -8.51 -4.97
CA HIS A 45 -12.77 -9.09 -5.89
C HIS A 45 -11.32 -8.89 -5.39
N LYS A 46 -11.00 -7.78 -4.70
CA LYS A 46 -9.66 -7.54 -4.12
C LYS A 46 -9.23 -8.67 -3.19
N GLN A 47 -10.13 -9.21 -2.37
CA GLN A 47 -9.82 -10.29 -1.43
C GLN A 47 -9.44 -11.59 -2.14
N GLN A 48 -10.07 -11.86 -3.29
CA GLN A 48 -9.75 -13.01 -4.13
C GLN A 48 -8.42 -12.80 -4.88
N ARG A 49 -8.16 -11.57 -5.32
CA ARG A 49 -6.95 -11.20 -6.07
C ARG A 49 -5.67 -11.30 -5.26
N VAL A 50 -5.69 -10.93 -3.97
CA VAL A 50 -4.53 -11.08 -3.07
C VAL A 50 -4.08 -12.55 -2.95
N LYS A 51 -4.98 -13.50 -3.19
CA LYS A 51 -4.69 -14.95 -3.16
C LYS A 51 -4.13 -15.48 -4.47
N SER A 52 -4.18 -14.70 -5.57
CA SER A 52 -3.69 -15.12 -6.88
C SER A 52 -2.35 -14.45 -7.21
N PRO A 53 -1.24 -15.22 -7.29
CA PRO A 53 0.08 -14.68 -7.56
C PRO A 53 0.27 -14.19 -9.02
N HIS A 54 -0.67 -14.47 -9.92
CA HIS A 54 -0.42 -14.36 -11.36
C HIS A 54 -0.66 -12.97 -11.98
N ASN A 55 -1.33 -12.03 -11.30
CA ASN A 55 -1.88 -10.85 -12.01
C ASN A 55 -1.38 -9.47 -11.57
N GLN A 56 -0.49 -9.32 -10.58
CA GLN A 56 -0.02 -7.99 -10.18
C GLN A 56 1.46 -7.96 -9.84
N LEU A 57 2.25 -7.34 -10.72
CA LEU A 57 3.60 -6.89 -10.38
C LEU A 57 3.52 -5.79 -9.31
N PRO A 58 4.39 -5.81 -8.29
CA PRO A 58 4.36 -4.83 -7.21
C PRO A 58 4.62 -3.41 -7.75
N MET A 59 4.07 -2.40 -7.06
CA MET A 59 4.49 -1.02 -7.25
C MET A 59 5.79 -0.79 -6.48
N LEU A 60 6.74 -0.10 -7.09
CA LEU A 60 7.98 0.26 -6.42
C LEU A 60 7.87 1.66 -5.84
N MET A 61 8.27 1.82 -4.59
CA MET A 61 8.44 3.14 -3.99
C MET A 61 9.83 3.64 -4.36
N ILE A 62 9.91 4.79 -5.03
CA ILE A 62 11.15 5.34 -5.57
C ILE A 62 11.44 6.73 -4.98
N PRO A 63 12.71 7.15 -4.95
CA PRO A 63 13.05 8.51 -4.56
C PRO A 63 12.41 9.55 -5.50
N THR A 64 12.04 10.71 -4.95
CA THR A 64 11.61 11.86 -5.77
C THR A 64 12.84 12.62 -6.28
N LYS A 65 12.74 13.22 -7.47
CA LYS A 65 13.83 14.05 -8.04
C LYS A 65 13.98 15.40 -7.34
N HIS A 66 12.95 15.86 -6.63
CA HIS A 66 12.86 17.25 -6.16
C HIS A 66 13.44 17.51 -4.76
N ASN A 67 14.29 16.63 -4.22
CA ASN A 67 14.88 16.78 -2.87
C ASN A 67 13.85 17.06 -1.76
N SER A 68 12.57 16.72 -1.97
CA SER A 68 11.58 16.83 -0.91
C SER A 68 11.89 15.72 0.09
N GLY A 69 12.52 16.07 1.22
CA GLY A 69 12.91 15.13 2.28
C GLY A 69 11.74 14.36 2.91
N GLU A 70 10.53 14.51 2.38
CA GLU A 70 9.27 14.10 2.97
C GLU A 70 8.38 13.25 2.06
N ARG A 71 8.66 13.21 0.74
CA ARG A 71 7.80 12.51 -0.23
C ARG A 71 8.54 11.42 -0.99
N ARG A 72 7.79 10.43 -1.45
CA ARG A 72 8.26 9.33 -2.31
C ARG A 72 7.38 9.22 -3.54
N GLY A 73 8.02 8.97 -4.68
CA GLY A 73 7.32 8.62 -5.91
C GLY A 73 6.90 7.16 -5.88
N LEU A 74 5.93 6.82 -6.72
CA LEU A 74 5.61 5.44 -7.04
C LEU A 74 5.96 5.15 -8.49
N TYR A 75 6.45 3.94 -8.75
CA TYR A 75 6.76 3.44 -10.08
C TYR A 75 5.95 2.19 -10.37
N GLY A 76 5.21 2.21 -11.46
CA GLY A 76 4.45 1.06 -11.94
C GLY A 76 5.33 0.15 -12.78
N VAL A 77 5.66 -1.03 -12.27
CA VAL A 77 6.49 -2.01 -13.01
C VAL A 77 5.79 -2.48 -14.29
N THR A 78 4.47 -2.67 -14.24
CA THR A 78 3.66 -3.04 -15.41
C THR A 78 3.70 -1.98 -16.51
N GLN A 79 3.57 -0.71 -16.13
CA GLN A 79 3.49 0.42 -17.06
C GLN A 79 4.87 1.00 -17.42
N ARG A 80 5.93 0.54 -16.74
CA ARG A 80 7.32 1.03 -16.83
C ARG A 80 7.46 2.55 -16.73
N LYS A 81 6.63 3.18 -15.91
CA LYS A 81 6.62 4.64 -15.72
C LYS A 81 6.34 5.02 -14.27
N PRO A 82 6.85 6.19 -13.81
CA PRO A 82 6.41 6.76 -12.55
C PRO A 82 4.93 7.14 -12.62
N TYR A 83 4.24 7.04 -11.50
CA TYR A 83 2.90 7.61 -11.34
C TYR A 83 3.00 9.12 -11.12
N ASN A 84 1.96 9.85 -11.55
CA ASN A 84 1.91 11.32 -11.45
C ASN A 84 1.52 11.81 -10.04
N PHE A 85 1.72 10.99 -9.00
CA PHE A 85 1.44 11.35 -7.62
C PHE A 85 2.52 10.83 -6.69
N GLU A 86 2.68 11.51 -5.57
CA GLU A 86 3.68 11.21 -4.56
C GLU A 86 3.01 10.94 -3.22
N LEU A 87 3.57 9.98 -2.49
CA LEU A 87 3.15 9.61 -1.15
C LEU A 87 3.97 10.40 -0.11
N TYR A 88 3.30 10.82 0.97
CA TYR A 88 4.01 11.36 2.13
C TYR A 88 4.66 10.21 2.89
N VAL A 89 5.97 10.06 2.71
CA VAL A 89 6.81 9.05 3.37
C VAL A 89 8.18 9.69 3.61
N PRO A 90 8.49 10.11 4.84
CA PRO A 90 9.74 10.83 5.13
C PRO A 90 11.02 10.03 4.84
N TYR A 91 12.09 10.71 4.41
CA TYR A 91 13.44 10.12 4.31
C TYR A 91 14.11 9.92 5.67
N LYS A 92 13.68 10.68 6.68
CA LYS A 92 14.23 10.65 8.05
C LYS A 92 13.94 9.35 8.82
N LYS A 93 13.14 8.43 8.27
CA LYS A 93 12.80 7.17 8.93
C LYS A 93 13.11 6.00 8.01
N ARG A 94 13.76 4.97 8.56
CA ARG A 94 14.03 3.72 7.86
C ARG A 94 12.72 2.93 7.75
N CYS A 95 12.35 2.52 6.55
CA CYS A 95 11.23 1.59 6.35
C CYS A 95 11.71 0.17 6.65
N CYS A 96 11.14 -0.47 7.68
CA CYS A 96 11.54 -1.79 8.16
C CYS A 96 10.57 -2.90 7.72
N GLY A 97 9.43 -2.57 7.12
CA GLY A 97 8.47 -3.55 6.62
C GLY A 97 7.17 -2.92 6.14
N SER A 98 6.33 -3.73 5.50
CA SER A 98 5.01 -3.30 5.01
C SER A 98 3.98 -4.43 5.07
N ALA A 99 2.76 -4.13 5.53
CA ALA A 99 1.64 -5.08 5.51
C ALA A 99 0.30 -4.36 5.50
N HIS A 100 -0.70 -4.90 4.78
CA HIS A 100 -2.08 -4.38 4.77
C HIS A 100 -2.23 -2.86 4.52
N GLY A 101 -1.34 -2.27 3.72
CA GLY A 101 -1.32 -0.83 3.43
C GLY A 101 -0.62 0.04 4.49
N TRP A 102 0.01 -0.58 5.48
CA TRP A 102 0.86 0.08 6.47
C TRP A 102 2.34 -0.13 6.16
N LEU A 103 3.13 0.89 6.44
CA LEU A 103 4.59 0.89 6.44
C LEU A 103 5.06 0.99 7.88
N ALA A 104 5.92 0.08 8.32
CA ALA A 104 6.63 0.20 9.59
C ALA A 104 7.89 1.04 9.37
N CYS A 105 8.00 2.16 10.07
CA CYS A 105 9.11 3.08 9.98
C CYS A 105 9.78 3.23 11.34
N ALA A 106 11.09 2.98 11.42
CA ALA A 106 11.91 3.24 12.60
C ALA A 106 12.67 4.56 12.44
N ASP A 107 12.77 5.33 13.53
CA ASP A 107 13.69 6.47 13.63
C ASP A 107 15.01 6.07 14.29
N ASP A 108 15.90 7.05 14.49
CA ASP A 108 17.23 6.85 15.05
C ASP A 108 17.20 6.33 16.50
N ASN A 109 16.09 6.52 17.21
CA ASN A 109 15.89 6.00 18.58
C ASN A 109 15.18 4.63 18.57
N LEU A 110 15.13 3.95 17.42
CA LEU A 110 14.42 2.69 17.21
C LEU A 110 12.91 2.77 17.48
N ALA A 111 12.33 3.97 17.56
CA ALA A 111 10.90 4.12 17.80
C ALA A 111 10.12 3.78 16.53
N ILE A 112 9.25 2.76 16.62
CA ILE A 112 8.50 2.26 15.47
C ILE A 112 7.19 3.05 15.32
N THR A 113 6.99 3.56 14.11
CA THR A 113 5.75 4.20 13.68
C THR A 113 5.15 3.44 12.50
N LEU A 114 3.88 3.11 12.57
CA LEU A 114 3.11 2.61 11.44
C LEU A 114 2.52 3.80 10.68
N LEU A 115 2.83 3.90 9.39
CA LEU A 115 2.33 4.92 8.49
C LEU A 115 1.52 4.29 7.38
N ASN A 116 0.29 4.74 7.16
CA ASN A 116 -0.47 4.41 5.97
C ASN A 116 -0.29 5.53 4.94
N PRO A 117 0.51 5.34 3.88
CA PRO A 117 0.88 6.42 2.97
C PRO A 117 -0.29 6.91 2.09
N PHE A 118 -1.35 6.10 1.94
CA PHE A 118 -2.52 6.46 1.12
C PHE A 118 -3.56 7.26 1.90
N THR A 119 -3.62 7.08 3.23
CA THR A 119 -4.58 7.77 4.10
C THR A 119 -3.94 8.83 4.99
N GLY A 120 -2.61 8.85 5.08
CA GLY A 120 -1.86 9.72 6.00
C GLY A 120 -1.95 9.30 7.47
N ARG A 121 -2.70 8.25 7.80
CA ARG A 121 -2.86 7.79 9.20
C ARG A 121 -1.54 7.27 9.74
N THR A 122 -1.27 7.62 10.99
CA THR A 122 -0.02 7.30 11.67
C THR A 122 -0.33 6.72 13.06
N ILE A 123 0.31 5.62 13.42
CA ILE A 123 0.20 4.97 14.74
C ILE A 123 1.61 4.85 15.29
N ARG A 124 1.87 5.42 16.46
CA ARG A 124 3.15 5.21 17.17
C ARG A 124 3.02 3.96 18.03
N LEU A 125 3.94 3.02 17.88
CA LEU A 125 4.00 1.86 18.74
C LEU A 125 4.68 2.22 20.07
N PRO A 126 4.37 1.50 21.16
CA PRO A 126 5.10 1.64 22.40
C PRO A 126 6.61 1.43 22.17
N PRO A 127 7.49 2.15 22.89
CA PRO A 127 8.92 1.90 22.85
C PRO A 127 9.20 0.44 23.20
N VAL A 128 10.06 -0.21 22.44
CA VAL A 128 10.58 -1.53 22.83
C VAL A 128 11.56 -1.26 23.96
N THR A 129 11.26 -1.73 25.16
CA THR A 129 12.16 -1.59 26.31
C THR A 129 13.49 -2.25 25.95
N GLU A 130 14.58 -1.49 26.02
CA GLU A 130 15.92 -1.97 25.71
C GLU A 130 16.23 -3.21 26.56
N VAL A 131 16.56 -4.32 25.90
CA VAL A 131 17.35 -5.37 26.55
C VAL A 131 18.76 -4.78 26.70
N PRO A 132 19.40 -4.85 27.87
CA PRO A 132 20.65 -4.15 28.13
C PRO A 132 21.72 -4.50 27.08
N PRO A 133 22.55 -3.52 26.68
CA PRO A 133 23.46 -3.66 25.56
C PRO A 133 24.51 -4.72 25.86
N GLN A 134 24.56 -5.77 25.03
CA GLN A 134 25.79 -6.53 24.87
C GLN A 134 26.72 -5.65 24.06
N THR A 135 27.79 -5.19 24.70
CA THR A 135 28.83 -4.36 24.12
C THR A 135 29.37 -5.01 22.85
N GLU A 136 29.06 -4.43 21.70
CA GLU A 136 29.93 -4.47 20.53
C GLU A 136 29.43 -3.44 19.51
N THR A 137 30.39 -2.75 18.92
CA THR A 137 30.20 -1.64 17.98
C THR A 137 29.67 -2.19 16.66
N PHE A 138 28.36 -2.38 16.55
CA PHE A 138 27.76 -2.94 15.34
C PHE A 138 27.22 -1.84 14.43
N SER A 139 27.76 -1.80 13.21
CA SER A 139 27.08 -1.30 12.02
C SER A 139 25.60 -1.67 12.10
N CYS A 140 24.69 -0.69 11.99
CA CYS A 140 23.25 -0.81 12.20
C CYS A 140 22.57 -1.83 11.26
N ASP A 141 22.71 -3.10 11.60
CA ASP A 141 22.01 -4.24 11.04
C ASP A 141 20.95 -4.71 12.06
N TYR A 142 20.08 -3.79 12.47
CA TYR A 142 18.91 -4.13 13.27
C TYR A 142 17.85 -4.77 12.36
N TYR A 143 17.87 -6.10 12.29
CA TYR A 143 16.85 -6.88 11.60
C TYR A 143 15.59 -6.98 12.47
N ILE A 144 14.57 -6.18 12.16
CA ILE A 144 13.21 -6.47 12.66
C ILE A 144 12.74 -7.72 11.91
N ASN A 145 12.96 -8.89 12.53
CA ASN A 145 12.68 -10.17 11.90
C ASN A 145 11.19 -10.39 11.61
N LYS A 146 10.29 -9.82 12.43
CA LYS A 146 8.85 -9.96 12.24
C LYS A 146 8.07 -8.95 13.06
N LEU A 147 7.14 -8.22 12.43
CA LEU A 147 6.14 -7.40 13.12
C LEU A 147 4.76 -7.99 12.82
N VAL A 148 4.06 -8.44 13.86
CA VAL A 148 2.71 -9.03 13.73
C VAL A 148 1.71 -8.07 14.37
N LEU A 149 0.82 -7.52 13.55
CA LEU A 149 -0.31 -6.72 14.01
C LEU A 149 -1.48 -7.65 14.28
N VAL A 150 -1.89 -7.74 15.55
CA VAL A 150 -3.10 -8.47 15.96
C VAL A 150 -4.14 -7.44 16.36
N SER A 151 -5.24 -7.35 15.61
CA SER A 151 -6.42 -6.59 16.04
C SER A 151 -7.26 -7.47 16.98
N LYS A 152 -7.71 -6.91 18.11
CA LYS A 152 -8.77 -7.49 18.92
C LYS A 152 -10.14 -7.18 18.32
#